data_AF-A0A7X3AAC3-F1
#
_entry.id   AF-A0A7X3AAC3-F1
#
_cell.length_a   1.000
_cell.length_b   1.000
_cell.length_c   1.000
_cell.angle_alpha   90.00
_cell.angle_beta   90.00
_cell.angle_gamma   90.00
#
_symmetry.space_group_name_H-M   'P 1'
#
loop_
_entity.id
_entity.type
_entity.pdbx_description
1 polymer ?
#
loop_
_entity_poly.entity_id
_entity_poly.type
_entity_poly.pdbx_seq_one_letter_code
_entity_poly.pdbx_strand_id
1 'polypeptide(L)'
;MRISAKDEMVRAKMEEMRRMYPFYDQLIDGLEAAGDGDEVPLLTQDRMNEYYMRGDGANHPEWNVYRTSGTSGGRRKSIYYDWIDEEAYVAQKAALFGRLLADGGRAAGNGKRVLSDMGTGHAEATAKSVFDRLGYQCESVPFGLPAAVHLLRFQQFKPQVLYTMPSLLDGLFRAAPADFAWNLEKVILVGEPAPPAWRKRAAERLGISERFIMDTYGSIEIGTIAYYDHLLERYVLLDGLAAEGVSPGQAGLADLALPEDEAILALTSYHRRRFPALRFVTYDVVRDLRSETDADGRTITTFEAIVKRVGSELKHGEKISIYDIENAVFKHIGEAEVRVAVTGNRLEVLVFTSESVDGAKAAEVRAEVHSAIPEIGAMIRGGLLEEMKIAFIHSTSETDAAAKDQSLQGAVPIKRKKLYLQKKEESGNREGSGQQ
;
A
#
# COMPACT_ATOMS: atom_id res chain seq x y z
N MET A 1 -3.37 21.78 -7.46
CA MET A 1 -4.39 22.59 -6.76
C MET A 1 -4.09 22.51 -5.26
N ARG A 2 -4.07 23.63 -4.52
CA ARG A 2 -3.88 23.60 -3.05
C ARG A 2 -5.24 23.62 -2.36
N ILE A 3 -5.37 22.83 -1.29
CA ILE A 3 -6.55 22.82 -0.44
C ILE A 3 -6.49 24.03 0.50
N SER A 4 -7.55 24.84 0.54
CA SER A 4 -7.61 26.09 1.31
C SER A 4 -8.51 25.96 2.54
N ALA A 5 -8.12 26.55 3.68
CA ALA A 5 -8.95 26.61 4.87
C ALA A 5 -10.24 27.45 4.69
N LYS A 6 -10.32 28.25 3.61
CA LYS A 6 -11.50 29.05 3.25
C LYS A 6 -12.61 28.23 2.60
N ASP A 7 -12.31 27.03 2.12
CA ASP A 7 -13.31 26.11 1.61
C ASP A 7 -14.18 25.60 2.78
N GLU A 8 -15.51 25.69 2.61
CA GLU A 8 -16.45 25.37 3.68
C GLU A 8 -16.38 23.91 4.13
N MET A 9 -16.17 22.98 3.18
CA MET A 9 -16.02 21.56 3.51
C MET A 9 -14.70 21.30 4.24
N VAL A 10 -13.62 21.96 3.83
CA VAL A 10 -12.32 21.89 4.50
C VAL A 10 -12.42 22.42 5.93
N ARG A 11 -13.07 23.57 6.13
CA ARG A 11 -13.27 24.15 7.46
C ARG A 11 -14.11 23.24 8.35
N ALA A 12 -15.23 22.72 7.85
CA ALA A 12 -16.07 21.78 8.59
C ALA A 12 -15.28 20.51 8.96
N LYS A 13 -14.45 20.00 8.04
CA LYS A 13 -13.58 18.85 8.31
C LYS A 13 -12.55 19.17 9.38
N MET A 14 -11.93 20.34 9.31
CA MET A 14 -10.94 20.81 10.27
C MET A 14 -11.55 20.90 11.68
N GLU A 15 -12.74 21.48 11.83
CA GLU A 15 -13.47 21.56 13.09
C GLU A 15 -13.87 20.16 13.64
N GLU A 16 -14.19 19.21 12.76
CA GLU A 16 -14.38 17.81 13.15
C GLU A 16 -13.09 17.21 13.72
N MET A 17 -11.95 17.42 13.04
CA MET A 17 -10.66 16.87 13.47
C MET A 17 -10.19 17.47 14.79
N ARG A 18 -10.34 18.78 15.00
CA ARG A 18 -10.06 19.45 16.29
C ARG A 18 -10.81 18.80 17.44
N ARG A 19 -12.11 18.53 17.26
CA ARG A 19 -12.95 17.88 18.28
C ARG A 19 -12.53 16.44 18.58
N MET A 20 -12.03 15.70 17.59
CA MET A 20 -11.68 14.29 17.75
C MET A 20 -10.22 14.05 18.17
N TYR A 21 -9.33 14.97 17.83
CA TYR A 21 -7.88 14.80 17.96
C TYR A 21 -7.24 16.07 18.55
N PRO A 22 -6.95 16.09 19.86
CA PRO A 22 -6.36 17.27 20.52
C PRO A 22 -5.02 17.72 19.92
N PHE A 23 -4.23 16.80 19.35
CA PHE A 23 -2.98 17.17 18.66
C PHE A 23 -3.22 18.04 17.42
N TYR A 24 -4.42 17.99 16.86
CA TYR A 24 -4.82 18.78 15.70
C TYR A 24 -5.00 20.26 16.07
N ASP A 25 -5.44 20.56 17.30
CA ASP A 25 -5.48 21.93 17.82
C ASP A 25 -4.07 22.52 17.87
N GLN A 26 -3.11 21.79 18.42
CA GLN A 26 -1.71 22.26 18.50
C GLN A 26 -1.12 22.52 17.11
N LEU A 27 -1.46 21.67 16.14
CA LEU A 27 -0.97 21.79 14.77
C LEU A 27 -1.55 23.02 14.06
N ILE A 28 -2.83 23.34 14.28
CA ILE A 28 -3.50 24.51 13.69
C ILE A 28 -3.10 25.79 14.41
N ASP A 29 -3.13 25.81 15.74
CA ASP A 29 -2.80 26.99 16.53
C ASP A 29 -1.35 27.44 16.25
N GLY A 30 -0.44 26.49 16.00
CA GLY A 30 0.92 26.78 15.55
C GLY A 30 1.02 27.46 14.19
N LEU A 31 0.11 27.17 13.26
CA LEU A 31 0.03 27.83 11.95
C LEU A 31 -0.60 29.23 12.04
N GLU A 32 -1.66 29.37 12.84
CA GLU A 32 -2.27 30.67 13.10
C GLU A 32 -1.26 31.64 13.75
N ALA A 33 -0.47 31.16 14.72
CA ALA A 33 0.60 31.93 15.34
C ALA A 33 1.73 32.32 14.37
N ALA A 34 1.96 31.52 13.32
CA ALA A 34 2.94 31.80 12.27
C ALA A 34 2.42 32.76 11.19
N GLY A 35 1.17 33.22 11.28
CA GLY A 35 0.53 34.08 10.29
C GLY A 35 0.03 33.35 9.05
N ASP A 36 -0.07 32.01 9.12
CA ASP A 36 -0.45 31.12 8.02
C ASP A 36 -1.81 30.43 8.28
N GLY A 37 -2.71 31.11 9.00
CA GLY A 37 -4.01 30.56 9.40
C GLY A 37 -4.96 30.22 8.25
N ASP A 38 -4.62 30.61 7.02
CA ASP A 38 -5.34 30.22 5.80
C ASP A 38 -4.86 28.88 5.21
N GLU A 39 -3.70 28.37 5.64
CA GLU A 39 -3.16 27.07 5.23
C GLU A 39 -3.54 25.96 6.20
N VAL A 40 -3.96 24.83 5.64
CA VAL A 40 -4.19 23.59 6.41
C VAL A 40 -2.86 22.82 6.45
N PRO A 41 -2.41 22.28 7.58
CA PRO A 41 -1.13 21.57 7.66
C PRO A 41 -1.17 20.26 6.87
N LEU A 42 -0.10 19.93 6.14
CA LEU A 42 0.11 18.58 5.62
C LEU A 42 0.26 17.59 6.78
N LEU A 43 -0.45 16.46 6.73
CA LEU A 43 -0.28 15.36 7.67
C LEU A 43 0.72 14.36 7.11
N THR A 44 2.00 14.66 7.35
CA THR A 44 3.13 13.79 7.07
C THR A 44 3.17 12.61 8.05
N GLN A 45 3.99 11.60 7.74
CA GLN A 45 4.16 10.44 8.61
C GLN A 45 4.56 10.83 10.04
N ASP A 46 5.45 11.81 10.20
CA ASP A 46 5.93 12.23 11.52
C ASP A 46 4.82 12.86 12.36
N ARG A 47 3.96 13.68 11.74
CA ARG A 47 2.80 14.29 12.40
C ARG A 47 1.72 13.26 12.76
N MET A 48 1.63 12.18 11.99
CA MET A 48 0.68 11.09 12.23
C MET A 48 1.14 10.11 13.33
N ASN A 49 2.38 10.22 13.83
CA ASN A 49 2.87 9.31 14.87
C ASN A 49 2.02 9.35 16.14
N GLU A 50 1.51 10.51 16.54
CA GLU A 50 0.64 10.62 17.72
C GLU A 50 -0.65 9.82 17.56
N TYR A 51 -1.28 9.89 16.38
CA TYR A 51 -2.45 9.06 16.05
C TYR A 51 -2.09 7.56 16.08
N TYR A 52 -0.98 7.17 15.44
CA TYR A 52 -0.60 5.77 15.34
C TYR A 52 -0.17 5.13 16.67
N MET A 53 0.34 5.93 17.61
CA MET A 53 0.74 5.47 18.94
C MET A 53 -0.43 5.43 19.93
N ARG A 54 -1.61 5.92 19.52
CA ARG A 54 -2.80 5.94 20.37
C ARG A 54 -3.36 4.53 20.55
N GLY A 55 -3.50 4.10 21.81
CA GLY A 55 -4.04 2.79 22.18
C GLY A 55 -5.52 2.78 22.53
N ASP A 56 -6.18 3.94 22.56
CA ASP A 56 -7.56 4.10 23.01
C ASP A 56 -8.59 3.37 22.12
N GLY A 57 -8.35 3.32 20.82
CA GLY A 57 -9.24 2.66 19.86
C GLY A 57 -9.10 1.15 19.84
N ALA A 58 -7.99 0.59 20.33
CA ALA A 58 -7.72 -0.84 20.24
C ALA A 58 -8.68 -1.70 21.09
N ASN A 59 -9.24 -1.12 22.16
CA ASN A 59 -10.19 -1.77 23.06
C ASN A 59 -11.62 -1.22 22.92
N HIS A 60 -11.89 -0.37 21.92
CA HIS A 60 -13.23 0.18 21.74
C HIS A 60 -14.14 -0.90 21.13
N PRO A 61 -15.23 -1.31 21.80
CA PRO A 61 -16.00 -2.50 21.41
C PRO A 61 -16.75 -2.34 20.09
N GLU A 62 -16.99 -1.09 19.66
CA GLU A 62 -17.75 -0.78 18.45
C GLU A 62 -16.88 -0.38 17.25
N TRP A 63 -15.55 -0.42 17.39
CA TRP A 63 -14.65 0.00 16.31
C TRP A 63 -13.96 -1.21 15.68
N ASN A 64 -13.95 -1.21 14.35
CA ASN A 64 -13.08 -2.11 13.60
C ASN A 64 -11.67 -1.54 13.55
N VAL A 65 -10.69 -2.42 13.73
CA VAL A 65 -9.27 -2.06 13.77
C VAL A 65 -8.53 -2.81 12.67
N TYR A 66 -8.16 -2.09 11.62
CA TYR A 66 -7.30 -2.61 10.56
C TYR A 66 -5.87 -2.21 10.84
N ARG A 67 -4.93 -3.10 10.55
CA ARG A 67 -3.51 -2.88 10.84
C ARG A 67 -2.70 -2.90 9.57
N THR A 68 -1.74 -1.99 9.43
CA THR A 68 -0.73 -2.11 8.38
C THR A 68 0.16 -3.31 8.67
N SER A 69 0.66 -3.96 7.63
CA SER A 69 1.81 -4.86 7.74
C SER A 69 3.06 -4.07 8.09
N GLY A 70 3.58 -4.26 9.31
CA GLY A 70 4.90 -3.84 9.79
C GLY A 70 5.21 -2.32 9.82
N THR A 71 5.86 -1.81 10.87
CA THR A 71 6.48 -0.47 10.82
C THR A 71 7.79 -0.45 11.59
N SER A 72 8.54 0.64 11.43
CA SER A 72 9.90 0.84 11.89
C SER A 72 10.14 0.82 13.42
N GLY A 73 9.23 0.24 14.20
CA GLY A 73 9.35 0.05 15.65
C GLY A 73 8.68 -1.24 16.14
N GLY A 74 8.44 -2.22 15.26
CA GLY A 74 7.83 -3.51 15.62
C GLY A 74 6.34 -3.45 16.00
N ARG A 75 5.70 -2.28 15.90
CA ARG A 75 4.27 -2.08 16.11
C ARG A 75 3.58 -1.79 14.77
N ARG A 76 2.51 -2.51 14.47
CA ARG A 76 1.69 -2.26 13.29
C ARG A 76 0.84 -0.99 13.50
N LYS A 77 0.79 -0.08 12.52
CA LYS A 77 -0.10 1.10 12.58
C LYS A 77 -1.54 0.61 12.62
N SER A 78 -2.30 1.06 13.61
CA SER A 78 -3.71 0.74 13.73
C SER A 78 -4.53 1.86 13.12
N ILE A 79 -5.46 1.50 12.24
CA ILE A 79 -6.42 2.39 11.61
C ILE A 79 -7.80 1.99 12.09
N TYR A 80 -8.50 2.96 12.66
CA TYR A 80 -9.79 2.76 13.29
C TYR A 80 -10.94 3.13 12.33
N TYR A 81 -11.98 2.31 12.34
CA TYR A 81 -13.23 2.54 11.63
C TYR A 81 -14.39 2.37 12.61
N ASP A 82 -15.22 3.40 12.78
CA ASP A 82 -16.51 3.20 13.42
C ASP A 82 -17.56 2.72 12.40
N TRP A 83 -18.77 2.43 12.87
CA TRP A 83 -19.83 1.92 11.99
C TRP A 83 -20.21 2.90 10.86
N ILE A 84 -20.06 4.21 11.08
CA ILE A 84 -20.35 5.24 10.06
C ILE A 84 -19.28 5.19 8.98
N ASP A 85 -18.01 5.07 9.37
CA ASP A 85 -16.91 4.90 8.44
C ASP A 85 -17.03 3.62 7.61
N GLU A 86 -17.42 2.51 8.23
CA GLU A 86 -17.64 1.23 7.55
C GLU A 86 -18.78 1.31 6.53
N GLU A 87 -19.93 1.86 6.94
CA GLU A 87 -21.09 1.98 6.06
C GLU A 87 -20.78 2.91 4.88
N ALA A 88 -20.09 4.03 5.12
CA ALA A 88 -19.65 4.93 4.06
C ALA A 88 -18.71 4.22 3.07
N TYR A 89 -17.73 3.45 3.56
CA TYR A 89 -16.83 2.68 2.71
C TYR A 89 -17.58 1.65 1.86
N VAL A 90 -18.46 0.85 2.49
CA VAL A 90 -19.23 -0.19 1.79
C VAL A 90 -20.16 0.44 0.76
N ALA A 91 -20.84 1.54 1.09
CA ALA A 91 -21.72 2.25 0.17
C ALA A 91 -20.97 2.81 -1.04
N GLN A 92 -19.83 3.47 -0.84
CA GLN A 92 -19.02 4.04 -1.92
C GLN A 92 -18.46 2.95 -2.84
N LYS A 93 -17.93 1.88 -2.25
CA LYS A 93 -17.35 0.77 -3.02
C LYS A 93 -18.43 -0.01 -3.77
N ALA A 94 -19.60 -0.21 -3.17
CA ALA A 94 -20.75 -0.79 -3.86
C ALA A 94 -21.21 0.10 -5.02
N ALA A 95 -21.31 1.43 -4.82
CA ALA A 95 -21.66 2.35 -5.90
C ALA A 95 -20.65 2.29 -7.05
N LEU A 96 -19.35 2.32 -6.74
CA LEU A 96 -18.28 2.17 -7.72
C LEU A 96 -18.38 0.83 -8.47
N PHE A 97 -18.43 -0.29 -7.75
CA PHE A 97 -18.48 -1.61 -8.36
C PHE A 97 -19.78 -1.81 -9.14
N GLY A 98 -20.90 -1.24 -8.70
CA GLY A 98 -22.15 -1.23 -9.46
C GLY A 98 -21.98 -0.56 -10.82
N ARG A 99 -21.28 0.58 -10.90
CA ARG A 99 -20.96 1.25 -12.17
C ARG A 99 -20.04 0.41 -13.04
N LEU A 100 -18.94 -0.07 -12.47
CA LEU A 100 -17.90 -0.84 -13.19
C LEU A 100 -18.41 -2.20 -13.71
N LEU A 101 -19.29 -2.85 -12.93
CA LEU A 101 -19.83 -4.16 -13.26
C LEU A 101 -21.12 -4.09 -14.09
N ALA A 102 -21.73 -2.92 -14.28
CA ALA A 102 -22.90 -2.78 -15.15
C ALA A 102 -22.57 -3.19 -16.59
N ASP A 103 -23.48 -3.94 -17.22
CA ASP A 103 -23.40 -4.34 -18.63
C ASP A 103 -24.48 -3.58 -19.40
N GLY A 104 -24.13 -2.46 -20.04
CA GLY A 104 -25.04 -1.70 -20.92
C GLY A 104 -26.34 -1.24 -20.23
N GLY A 105 -26.26 -0.82 -18.97
CA GLY A 105 -27.40 -0.30 -18.20
C GLY A 105 -28.25 -1.35 -17.48
N ARG A 106 -27.88 -2.64 -17.53
CA ARG A 106 -28.51 -3.67 -16.68
C ARG A 106 -27.96 -3.61 -15.26
N ALA A 107 -28.83 -3.76 -14.27
CA ALA A 107 -28.45 -3.85 -12.86
C ALA A 107 -27.39 -4.95 -12.67
N ALA A 108 -26.32 -4.61 -11.96
CA ALA A 108 -25.25 -5.55 -11.64
C ALA A 108 -25.80 -6.70 -10.76
N GLY A 109 -25.20 -7.89 -10.87
CA GLY A 109 -25.26 -8.91 -9.84
C GLY A 109 -26.38 -9.94 -9.83
N ASN A 110 -27.49 -9.80 -10.58
CA ASN A 110 -28.62 -10.73 -10.46
C ASN A 110 -28.24 -12.21 -10.70
N GLY A 111 -27.96 -12.95 -9.61
CA GLY A 111 -27.54 -14.35 -9.62
C GLY A 111 -26.09 -14.62 -10.07
N LYS A 112 -25.28 -13.58 -10.30
CA LYS A 112 -23.86 -13.74 -10.66
C LYS A 112 -23.02 -14.01 -9.41
N ARG A 113 -21.89 -14.69 -9.60
CA ARG A 113 -20.96 -15.13 -8.58
C ARG A 113 -19.65 -14.35 -8.64
N VAL A 114 -19.19 -13.89 -7.49
CA VAL A 114 -17.90 -13.21 -7.30
C VAL A 114 -17.03 -14.05 -6.39
N LEU A 115 -15.81 -14.35 -6.83
CA LEU A 115 -14.77 -14.88 -5.96
C LEU A 115 -13.89 -13.72 -5.51
N SER A 116 -13.79 -13.50 -4.20
CA SER A 116 -12.83 -12.61 -3.58
C SER A 116 -11.60 -13.41 -3.21
N ASP A 117 -10.49 -13.17 -3.91
CA ASP A 117 -9.19 -13.80 -3.67
C ASP A 117 -8.18 -12.71 -3.37
N MET A 118 -8.19 -12.28 -2.12
CA MET A 118 -7.54 -11.07 -1.64
C MET A 118 -6.60 -11.40 -0.49
N GLY A 119 -5.61 -10.54 -0.27
CA GLY A 119 -4.71 -10.59 0.89
C GLY A 119 -5.42 -10.30 2.20
N THR A 120 -4.99 -9.27 2.93
CA THR A 120 -5.59 -8.91 4.22
C THR A 120 -6.20 -7.51 4.21
N GLY A 121 -6.71 -7.11 5.37
CA GLY A 121 -7.11 -5.73 5.63
C GLY A 121 -8.55 -5.42 5.21
N HIS A 122 -8.83 -4.12 5.10
CA HIS A 122 -10.20 -3.62 5.00
C HIS A 122 -10.92 -4.08 3.73
N ALA A 123 -10.19 -4.19 2.61
CA ALA A 123 -10.76 -4.62 1.34
C ALA A 123 -11.27 -6.07 1.38
N GLU A 124 -10.56 -6.96 2.07
CA GLU A 124 -10.96 -8.37 2.27
C GLU A 124 -12.15 -8.44 3.24
N ALA A 125 -12.04 -7.78 4.39
CA ALA A 125 -13.06 -7.82 5.45
C ALA A 125 -14.45 -7.32 5.00
N THR A 126 -14.50 -6.45 4.00
CA THR A 126 -15.75 -5.84 3.49
C THR A 126 -16.21 -6.37 2.14
N ALA A 127 -15.41 -7.21 1.46
CA ALA A 127 -15.70 -7.66 0.10
C ALA A 127 -17.09 -8.28 -0.01
N LYS A 128 -17.42 -9.19 0.92
CA LYS A 128 -18.72 -9.86 0.94
C LYS A 128 -19.88 -8.87 1.09
N SER A 129 -19.81 -7.94 2.03
CA SER A 129 -20.85 -6.93 2.26
C SER A 129 -21.09 -6.04 1.03
N VAL A 130 -20.01 -5.67 0.32
CA VAL A 130 -20.08 -4.88 -0.91
C VAL A 130 -20.80 -5.64 -2.03
N PHE A 131 -20.41 -6.89 -2.27
CA PHE A 131 -20.99 -7.70 -3.35
C PHE A 131 -22.42 -8.18 -3.05
N ASP A 132 -22.72 -8.51 -1.78
CA ASP A 132 -24.08 -8.86 -1.35
C ASP A 132 -25.05 -7.68 -1.57
N ARG A 133 -24.62 -6.44 -1.29
CA ARG A 133 -25.41 -5.22 -1.57
C ARG A 133 -25.70 -5.01 -3.07
N LEU A 134 -24.81 -5.53 -3.93
CA LEU A 134 -24.99 -5.53 -5.38
C LEU A 134 -25.75 -6.76 -5.89
N GLY A 135 -26.22 -7.65 -5.01
CA GLY A 135 -26.98 -8.84 -5.37
C GLY A 135 -26.14 -10.01 -5.89
N TYR A 136 -24.82 -9.93 -5.81
CA TYR A 136 -23.93 -11.04 -6.16
C TYR A 136 -23.88 -12.08 -5.03
N GLN A 137 -23.64 -13.33 -5.41
CA GLN A 137 -23.17 -14.35 -4.47
C GLN A 137 -21.65 -14.23 -4.35
N CYS A 138 -21.16 -13.82 -3.18
CA CYS A 138 -19.73 -13.68 -2.93
C CYS A 138 -19.18 -14.85 -2.08
N GLU A 139 -18.11 -15.48 -2.58
CA GLU A 139 -17.25 -16.39 -1.80
C GLU A 139 -15.87 -15.74 -1.62
N SER A 140 -15.26 -15.88 -0.43
CA SER A 140 -13.90 -15.40 -0.16
C SER A 140 -12.97 -16.59 0.05
N VAL A 141 -11.79 -16.56 -0.56
CA VAL A 141 -10.75 -17.57 -0.37
C VAL A 141 -9.62 -16.94 0.45
N PRO A 142 -9.30 -17.49 1.65
CA PRO A 142 -8.19 -16.97 2.44
C PRO A 142 -6.85 -17.10 1.70
N PHE A 143 -6.11 -15.98 1.55
CA PHE A 143 -4.81 -15.94 0.87
C PHE A 143 -3.74 -16.89 1.43
N GLY A 144 -3.90 -17.35 2.68
CA GLY A 144 -2.94 -18.26 3.31
C GLY A 144 -3.03 -19.69 2.78
N LEU A 145 -4.01 -20.01 1.95
CA LEU A 145 -4.20 -21.34 1.38
C LEU A 145 -3.27 -21.55 0.16
N PRO A 146 -2.91 -22.81 -0.14
CA PRO A 146 -2.12 -23.11 -1.34
C PRO A 146 -2.85 -22.75 -2.63
N ALA A 147 -2.15 -22.25 -3.65
CA ALA A 147 -2.73 -21.83 -4.93
C ALA A 147 -3.62 -22.92 -5.59
N ALA A 148 -3.28 -24.20 -5.43
CA ALA A 148 -4.12 -25.31 -5.91
C ALA A 148 -5.53 -25.33 -5.28
N VAL A 149 -5.66 -24.91 -4.01
CA VAL A 149 -6.95 -24.79 -3.33
C VAL A 149 -7.77 -23.64 -3.91
N HIS A 150 -7.13 -22.52 -4.24
CA HIS A 150 -7.78 -21.38 -4.89
C HIS A 150 -8.33 -21.79 -6.25
N LEU A 151 -7.53 -22.49 -7.06
CA LEU A 151 -7.97 -23.02 -8.37
C LEU A 151 -9.11 -24.04 -8.24
N LEU A 152 -9.09 -24.89 -7.22
CA LEU A 152 -10.19 -25.82 -6.93
C LEU A 152 -11.48 -25.06 -6.59
N ARG A 153 -11.40 -24.04 -5.73
CA ARG A 153 -12.56 -23.18 -5.42
C ARG A 153 -13.08 -22.49 -6.66
N PHE A 154 -12.18 -21.99 -7.49
CA PHE A 154 -12.52 -21.40 -8.76
C PHE A 154 -13.35 -22.34 -9.65
N GLN A 155 -12.93 -23.62 -9.79
CA GLN A 155 -13.66 -24.63 -10.58
C GLN A 155 -15.01 -25.04 -9.97
N GLN A 156 -15.09 -25.12 -8.64
CA GLN A 156 -16.32 -25.50 -7.92
C GLN A 156 -17.36 -24.38 -7.94
N PHE A 157 -16.92 -23.17 -7.59
CA PHE A 157 -17.76 -21.99 -7.46
C PHE A 157 -18.10 -21.38 -8.81
N LYS A 158 -17.24 -21.52 -9.84
CA LYS A 158 -17.45 -20.98 -11.19
C LYS A 158 -17.85 -19.50 -11.15
N PRO A 159 -16.99 -18.61 -10.62
CA PRO A 159 -17.27 -17.18 -10.56
C PRO A 159 -17.31 -16.57 -11.96
N GLN A 160 -18.10 -15.51 -12.14
CA GLN A 160 -18.04 -14.65 -13.32
C GLN A 160 -17.19 -13.40 -13.07
N VAL A 161 -17.01 -13.02 -11.81
CA VAL A 161 -16.18 -11.89 -11.41
C VAL A 161 -15.11 -12.36 -10.43
N LEU A 162 -13.87 -11.96 -10.67
CA LEU A 162 -12.77 -12.13 -9.74
C LEU A 162 -12.42 -10.79 -9.12
N TYR A 163 -12.41 -10.71 -7.79
CA TYR A 163 -11.88 -9.58 -7.04
C TYR A 163 -10.54 -9.98 -6.41
N THR A 164 -9.43 -9.44 -6.90
CA THR A 164 -8.09 -9.94 -6.53
C THR A 164 -7.00 -8.86 -6.61
N MET A 165 -5.74 -9.24 -6.35
CA MET A 165 -4.55 -8.43 -6.57
C MET A 165 -3.78 -8.93 -7.80
N PRO A 166 -3.07 -8.07 -8.54
CA PRO A 166 -2.21 -8.47 -9.66
C PRO A 166 -1.26 -9.63 -9.33
N SER A 167 -0.54 -9.54 -8.20
CA SER A 167 0.39 -10.59 -7.78
C SER A 167 -0.26 -11.95 -7.47
N LEU A 168 -1.43 -11.96 -6.85
CA LEU A 168 -2.19 -13.19 -6.59
C LEU A 168 -2.67 -13.80 -7.91
N LEU A 169 -3.16 -12.99 -8.84
CA LEU A 169 -3.57 -13.46 -10.15
C LEU A 169 -2.38 -14.06 -10.94
N ASP A 170 -1.20 -13.44 -10.87
CA ASP A 170 0.03 -14.02 -11.44
C ASP A 170 0.37 -15.37 -10.80
N GLY A 171 0.17 -15.51 -9.48
CA GLY A 171 0.31 -16.77 -8.76
C GLY A 171 -0.63 -17.86 -9.26
N LEU A 172 -1.92 -17.54 -9.39
CA LEU A 172 -2.92 -18.45 -9.93
C LEU A 172 -2.60 -18.83 -11.38
N PHE A 173 -2.18 -17.87 -12.19
CA PHE A 173 -1.70 -18.11 -13.54
C PHE A 173 -0.53 -19.10 -13.58
N ARG A 174 0.49 -18.94 -12.74
CA ARG A 174 1.61 -19.90 -12.68
C ARG A 174 1.17 -21.30 -12.24
N ALA A 175 0.26 -21.39 -11.28
CA ALA A 175 -0.22 -22.65 -10.73
C ALA A 175 -1.25 -23.37 -11.63
N ALA A 176 -1.97 -22.62 -12.47
CA ALA A 176 -3.02 -23.16 -13.32
C ALA A 176 -2.45 -24.01 -14.46
N PRO A 177 -3.08 -25.16 -14.77
CA PRO A 177 -2.84 -25.88 -16.03
C PRO A 177 -3.05 -24.98 -17.25
N ALA A 178 -2.41 -25.33 -18.37
CA ALA A 178 -2.47 -24.51 -19.60
C ALA A 178 -3.89 -24.41 -20.19
N ASP A 179 -4.74 -25.42 -19.95
CA ASP A 179 -6.13 -25.53 -20.39
C ASP A 179 -7.15 -25.12 -19.31
N PHE A 180 -6.70 -24.44 -18.25
CA PHE A 180 -7.58 -24.03 -17.16
C PHE A 180 -8.68 -23.06 -17.65
N ALA A 181 -9.94 -23.48 -17.47
CA ALA A 181 -11.10 -22.70 -17.91
C ALA A 181 -11.52 -21.65 -16.87
N TRP A 182 -11.02 -20.42 -17.04
CA TRP A 182 -11.33 -19.29 -16.14
C TRP A 182 -12.78 -18.83 -16.19
N ASN A 183 -13.48 -18.90 -17.34
CA ASN A 183 -14.89 -18.50 -17.46
C ASN A 183 -15.25 -17.15 -16.79
N LEU A 184 -14.28 -16.24 -16.67
CA LEU A 184 -14.50 -14.91 -16.10
C LEU A 184 -15.10 -14.01 -17.16
N GLU A 185 -15.95 -13.10 -16.70
CA GLU A 185 -16.44 -11.99 -17.49
C GLU A 185 -15.65 -10.72 -17.14
N LYS A 186 -15.27 -10.56 -15.87
CA LYS A 186 -14.69 -9.33 -15.31
C LYS A 186 -13.69 -9.62 -14.18
N VAL A 187 -12.69 -8.76 -14.05
CA VAL A 187 -11.71 -8.78 -12.95
C VAL A 187 -11.62 -7.39 -12.33
N ILE A 188 -11.83 -7.29 -11.03
CA ILE A 188 -11.55 -6.07 -10.27
C ILE A 188 -10.23 -6.27 -9.53
N LEU A 189 -9.28 -5.37 -9.75
CA LEU A 189 -7.99 -5.36 -9.09
C LEU A 189 -7.99 -4.37 -7.94
N VAL A 190 -7.20 -4.67 -6.91
CA VAL A 190 -6.91 -3.75 -5.81
C VAL A 190 -5.51 -4.03 -5.26
N GLY A 191 -5.03 -3.16 -4.38
CA GLY A 191 -3.84 -3.43 -3.58
C GLY A 191 -2.52 -3.08 -4.27
N GLU A 192 -2.39 -3.29 -5.58
CA GLU A 192 -1.15 -3.02 -6.32
C GLU A 192 -1.43 -2.23 -7.60
N PRO A 193 -0.49 -1.37 -8.05
CA PRO A 193 -0.56 -0.81 -9.39
C PRO A 193 -0.58 -1.92 -10.43
N ALA A 194 -1.48 -1.83 -11.41
CA ALA A 194 -1.55 -2.76 -12.53
C ALA A 194 -1.17 -2.05 -13.84
N PRO A 195 0.10 -2.09 -14.29
CA PRO A 195 0.53 -1.39 -15.50
C PRO A 195 -0.26 -1.82 -16.75
N PRO A 196 -0.45 -0.95 -17.77
CA PRO A 196 -1.21 -1.27 -18.98
C PRO A 196 -0.77 -2.57 -19.67
N ALA A 197 0.55 -2.75 -19.83
CA ALA A 197 1.09 -3.97 -20.45
C ALA A 197 0.81 -5.24 -19.63
N TRP A 198 0.72 -5.13 -18.29
CA TRP A 198 0.34 -6.26 -17.43
C TRP A 198 -1.16 -6.57 -17.60
N ARG A 199 -2.03 -5.56 -17.57
CA ARG A 199 -3.49 -5.73 -17.75
C ARG A 199 -3.81 -6.38 -19.09
N LYS A 200 -3.19 -5.91 -20.17
CA LYS A 200 -3.35 -6.52 -21.50
C LYS A 200 -3.02 -8.02 -21.49
N ARG A 201 -1.87 -8.42 -20.94
CA ARG A 201 -1.46 -9.83 -20.86
C ARG A 201 -2.38 -10.67 -19.97
N ALA A 202 -2.82 -10.11 -18.84
CA ALA A 202 -3.78 -10.78 -17.98
C ALA A 202 -5.11 -11.01 -18.70
N ALA A 203 -5.59 -10.02 -19.46
CA ALA A 203 -6.82 -10.12 -20.24
C ALA A 203 -6.73 -11.18 -21.35
N GLU A 204 -5.60 -11.21 -22.08
CA GLU A 204 -5.31 -12.23 -23.09
C GLU A 204 -5.33 -13.64 -22.47
N ARG A 205 -4.71 -13.83 -21.30
CA ARG A 205 -4.65 -15.12 -20.61
C ARG A 205 -6.01 -15.57 -20.07
N LEU A 206 -6.86 -14.63 -19.69
CA LEU A 206 -8.23 -14.88 -19.22
C LEU A 206 -9.23 -15.05 -20.37
N GLY A 207 -8.86 -14.66 -21.60
CA GLY A 207 -9.77 -14.64 -22.75
C GLY A 207 -10.84 -13.56 -22.66
N ILE A 208 -10.57 -12.44 -21.98
CA ILE A 208 -11.50 -11.30 -21.84
C ILE A 208 -10.93 -10.02 -22.46
N SER A 209 -11.76 -9.00 -22.63
CA SER A 209 -11.28 -7.67 -23.05
C SER A 209 -10.52 -6.98 -21.92
N GLU A 210 -9.44 -6.25 -22.23
CA GLU A 210 -8.68 -5.45 -21.26
C GLU A 210 -9.58 -4.48 -20.48
N ARG A 211 -10.61 -3.90 -21.10
CA ARG A 211 -11.57 -3.01 -20.44
C ARG A 211 -12.34 -3.67 -19.28
N PHE A 212 -12.36 -5.01 -19.24
CA PHE A 212 -12.99 -5.80 -18.18
C PHE A 212 -12.01 -6.15 -17.05
N ILE A 213 -10.77 -5.65 -17.12
CA ILE A 213 -9.84 -5.60 -16.01
C ILE A 213 -9.88 -4.20 -15.43
N MET A 214 -10.56 -4.05 -14.29
CA MET A 214 -10.85 -2.77 -13.65
C MET A 214 -9.89 -2.58 -12.48
N ASP A 215 -8.99 -1.62 -12.59
CA ASP A 215 -8.04 -1.34 -11.51
C ASP A 215 -8.61 -0.34 -10.52
N THR A 216 -8.47 -0.63 -9.22
CA THR A 216 -8.88 0.26 -8.13
C THR A 216 -7.72 0.55 -7.20
N TYR A 217 -7.58 1.82 -6.86
CA TYR A 217 -6.56 2.33 -5.96
C TYR A 217 -7.18 2.72 -4.63
N GLY A 218 -6.53 2.32 -3.54
CA GLY A 218 -6.98 2.59 -2.20
C GLY A 218 -5.89 2.32 -1.16
N SER A 219 -6.18 2.77 0.07
CA SER A 219 -5.38 2.50 1.26
C SER A 219 -6.31 2.24 2.45
N ILE A 220 -5.81 1.61 3.51
CA ILE A 220 -6.62 1.41 4.72
C ILE A 220 -6.86 2.71 5.48
N GLU A 221 -6.02 3.73 5.29
CA GLU A 221 -6.19 5.05 5.89
C GLU A 221 -7.42 5.79 5.32
N ILE A 222 -7.55 5.81 3.99
CA ILE A 222 -8.57 6.59 3.29
C ILE A 222 -9.77 5.75 2.83
N GLY A 223 -9.56 4.47 2.54
CA GLY A 223 -10.52 3.60 1.88
C GLY A 223 -10.24 3.51 0.37
N THR A 224 -11.30 3.43 -0.43
CA THR A 224 -11.16 3.47 -1.90
C THR A 224 -10.87 4.90 -2.33
N ILE A 225 -9.83 5.12 -3.14
CA ILE A 225 -9.34 6.45 -3.52
C ILE A 225 -9.71 6.77 -4.97
N ALA A 226 -9.34 5.87 -5.90
CA ALA A 226 -9.54 6.10 -7.32
C ALA A 226 -9.79 4.77 -8.07
N TYR A 227 -10.24 4.87 -9.30
CA TYR A 227 -10.35 3.73 -10.22
C TYR A 227 -9.83 4.11 -11.60
N TYR A 228 -9.28 3.15 -12.33
CA TYR A 228 -8.81 3.37 -13.69
C TYR A 228 -10.00 3.37 -14.66
N ASP A 229 -10.22 4.50 -15.33
CA ASP A 229 -11.20 4.66 -16.38
C ASP A 229 -10.54 4.41 -17.74
N HIS A 230 -10.99 3.38 -18.45
CA HIS A 230 -10.43 2.98 -19.74
C HIS A 230 -10.78 3.91 -20.90
N LEU A 231 -11.79 4.77 -20.77
CA LEU A 231 -12.13 5.76 -21.79
C LEU A 231 -11.27 7.01 -21.65
N LEU A 232 -10.98 7.42 -20.41
CA LEU A 232 -10.09 8.53 -20.12
C LEU A 232 -8.61 8.11 -20.11
N GLU A 233 -8.33 6.81 -20.07
CA GLU A 233 -7.01 6.20 -19.89
C GLU A 233 -6.29 6.68 -18.62
N ARG A 234 -7.06 7.01 -17.57
CA ARG A 234 -6.58 7.69 -16.36
C ARG A 234 -7.28 7.15 -15.12
N TYR A 235 -6.64 7.31 -13.97
CA TYR A 235 -7.31 7.12 -12.69
C TYR A 235 -8.20 8.32 -12.39
N VAL A 236 -9.44 8.05 -12.01
CA VAL A 236 -10.43 9.03 -11.59
C VAL A 236 -10.62 8.93 -10.08
N LEU A 237 -10.42 10.04 -9.38
CA LEU A 237 -10.64 10.14 -7.94
C LEU A 237 -12.13 9.96 -7.59
N LEU A 238 -12.43 9.30 -6.48
CA LEU A 238 -13.80 9.16 -6.00
C LEU A 238 -14.36 10.44 -5.38
N ASP A 239 -15.68 10.57 -5.43
CA ASP A 239 -16.43 11.71 -4.89
C ASP A 239 -16.23 11.85 -3.36
N GLY A 240 -16.11 13.10 -2.92
CA GLY A 240 -15.84 13.45 -1.52
C GLY A 240 -14.41 13.17 -1.06
N LEU A 241 -13.50 13.01 -2.02
CA LEU A 241 -12.07 13.20 -1.82
C LEU A 241 -11.61 14.48 -2.52
N ALA A 242 -10.67 15.19 -1.91
CA ALA A 242 -9.90 16.23 -2.56
C ALA A 242 -8.43 15.79 -2.63
N ALA A 243 -7.80 15.97 -3.78
CA ALA A 243 -6.41 15.61 -4.01
C ALA A 243 -5.55 16.83 -4.33
N GLU A 244 -4.31 16.78 -3.87
CA GLU A 244 -3.29 17.76 -4.18
C GLU A 244 -1.95 17.07 -4.47
N GLY A 245 -1.16 17.70 -5.34
CA GLY A 245 0.22 17.29 -5.61
C GLY A 245 1.16 18.07 -4.69
N VAL A 246 1.97 17.34 -3.92
CA VAL A 246 2.90 17.87 -2.93
C VAL A 246 4.33 17.59 -3.37
N SER A 247 5.22 18.57 -3.18
CA SER A 247 6.64 18.36 -3.48
C SER A 247 7.30 17.45 -2.43
N PRO A 248 8.39 16.75 -2.77
CA PRO A 248 9.14 15.95 -1.80
C PRO A 248 9.59 16.76 -0.57
N GLY A 249 10.07 17.99 -0.76
CA GLY A 249 10.47 18.88 0.34
C GLY A 249 9.33 19.18 1.30
N GLN A 250 8.12 19.46 0.80
CA GLN A 250 6.93 19.68 1.63
C GLN A 250 6.51 18.41 2.41
N ALA A 251 6.76 17.22 1.85
CA ALA A 251 6.47 15.93 2.49
C ALA A 251 7.56 15.46 3.48
N GLY A 252 8.60 16.26 3.72
CA GLY A 252 9.74 15.91 4.58
C GLY A 252 10.82 15.08 3.90
N LEU A 253 10.88 15.09 2.57
CA LEU A 253 11.83 14.36 1.73
C LEU A 253 12.68 15.33 0.90
N ALA A 254 13.38 16.27 1.56
CA ALA A 254 14.10 17.36 0.90
C ALA A 254 15.18 16.91 -0.11
N ASP A 255 15.76 15.71 0.10
CA ASP A 255 16.82 15.17 -0.77
C ASP A 255 16.29 14.42 -2.00
N LEU A 256 14.96 14.28 -2.13
CA LEU A 256 14.34 13.59 -3.25
C LEU A 256 13.88 14.60 -4.31
N ALA A 257 14.28 14.37 -5.55
CA ALA A 257 13.76 15.09 -6.71
C ALA A 257 12.74 14.21 -7.45
N LEU A 258 11.67 14.84 -7.96
CA LEU A 258 10.70 14.23 -8.86
C LEU A 258 10.68 14.98 -10.20
N PRO A 259 10.37 14.31 -11.32
CA PRO A 259 10.00 14.97 -12.57
C PRO A 259 8.91 16.02 -12.39
N GLU A 260 8.85 17.02 -13.27
CA GLU A 260 7.89 18.14 -13.17
C GLU A 260 6.42 17.70 -13.21
N ASP A 261 6.13 16.59 -13.91
CA ASP A 261 4.80 15.99 -14.03
C ASP A 261 4.49 14.97 -12.93
N GLU A 262 5.40 14.73 -11.99
CA GLU A 262 5.22 13.82 -10.87
C GLU A 262 5.07 14.56 -9.54
N ALA A 263 4.12 14.13 -8.71
CA ALA A 263 3.91 14.71 -7.39
C ALA A 263 3.56 13.64 -6.35
N ILE A 264 3.87 13.91 -5.09
CA ILE A 264 3.38 13.07 -3.98
C ILE A 264 1.91 13.40 -3.76
N LEU A 265 1.06 12.39 -3.79
CA LEU A 265 -0.37 12.54 -3.59
C LEU A 265 -0.66 12.81 -2.11
N ALA A 266 -1.31 13.94 -1.82
CA ALA A 266 -1.97 14.16 -0.54
C ALA A 266 -3.49 14.27 -0.72
N LEU A 267 -4.22 13.80 0.29
CA LEU A 267 -5.66 13.59 0.23
C LEU A 267 -6.36 14.19 1.44
N THR A 268 -7.49 14.84 1.17
CA THR A 268 -8.51 15.12 2.18
C THR A 268 -9.72 14.22 1.90
N SER A 269 -10.17 13.46 2.88
CA SER A 269 -11.42 12.69 2.81
C SER A 269 -12.49 13.35 3.68
N TYR A 270 -13.61 13.67 3.05
CA TYR A 270 -14.77 14.22 3.75
C TYR A 270 -15.64 13.14 4.40
N HIS A 271 -15.34 11.87 4.15
CA HIS A 271 -16.10 10.73 4.67
C HIS A 271 -15.44 10.03 5.85
N ARG A 272 -14.10 10.05 5.94
CA ARG A 272 -13.35 9.37 7.00
C ARG A 272 -13.37 10.15 8.31
N ARG A 273 -14.05 9.64 9.33
CA ARG A 273 -14.21 10.31 10.64
C ARG A 273 -13.13 9.89 11.63
N ARG A 274 -12.87 8.58 11.76
CA ARG A 274 -11.92 8.02 12.75
C ARG A 274 -10.46 7.96 12.30
N PHE A 275 -10.18 8.43 11.09
CA PHE A 275 -8.82 8.71 10.64
C PHE A 275 -8.73 10.18 10.25
N PRO A 276 -7.68 10.91 10.68
CA PRO A 276 -7.53 12.32 10.37
C PRO A 276 -7.11 12.53 8.90
N ALA A 277 -8.07 12.34 7.99
CA ALA A 277 -7.87 12.44 6.56
C ALA A 277 -8.01 13.90 6.08
N LEU A 278 -7.20 14.82 6.60
CA LEU A 278 -7.17 16.21 6.16
C LEU A 278 -5.75 16.56 5.71
N ARG A 279 -5.56 16.74 4.39
CA ARG A 279 -4.24 16.84 3.74
C ARG A 279 -3.26 15.73 4.14
N PHE A 280 -3.76 14.49 4.21
CA PHE A 280 -2.96 13.30 4.50
C PHE A 280 -2.02 12.95 3.36
N VAL A 281 -0.72 12.90 3.64
CA VAL A 281 0.31 12.57 2.66
C VAL A 281 0.39 11.06 2.50
N THR A 282 -0.02 10.55 1.34
CA THR A 282 -0.06 9.10 1.07
C THR A 282 1.32 8.50 0.87
N TYR A 283 2.28 9.34 0.47
CA TYR A 283 3.61 8.99 -0.04
C TYR A 283 3.61 8.15 -1.33
N ASP A 284 2.47 8.03 -2.01
CA ASP A 284 2.40 7.52 -3.36
C ASP A 284 2.64 8.66 -4.35
N VAL A 285 3.54 8.45 -5.31
CA VAL A 285 3.84 9.39 -6.39
C VAL A 285 2.91 9.11 -7.55
N VAL A 286 2.19 10.15 -7.97
CA VAL A 286 1.28 10.12 -9.11
C VAL A 286 1.82 11.00 -10.24
N ARG A 287 1.52 10.60 -11.48
CA ARG A 287 1.88 11.36 -12.69
C ARG A 287 0.69 12.15 -13.22
N ASP A 288 0.96 13.38 -13.65
CA ASP A 288 0.03 14.29 -14.33
C ASP A 288 -1.28 14.49 -13.54
N LEU A 289 -1.18 14.78 -12.24
CA LEU A 289 -2.34 15.05 -11.39
C LEU A 289 -2.99 16.39 -11.78
N ARG A 290 -4.27 16.35 -12.17
CA ARG A 290 -5.02 17.54 -12.58
C ARG A 290 -6.50 17.42 -12.30
N SER A 291 -7.19 18.57 -12.31
CA SER A 291 -8.65 18.62 -12.33
C SER A 291 -9.10 18.91 -13.76
N GLU A 292 -10.11 18.19 -14.23
CA GLU A 292 -10.69 18.30 -15.56
C GLU A 292 -12.21 18.23 -15.48
N THR A 293 -12.91 18.68 -16.52
CA THR A 293 -14.36 18.60 -16.59
C THR A 293 -14.75 17.35 -17.38
N ASP A 294 -15.58 16.49 -16.79
CA ASP A 294 -16.09 15.29 -17.46
C ASP A 294 -17.16 15.62 -18.51
N ALA A 295 -17.63 14.58 -19.22
CA ALA A 295 -18.66 14.72 -20.26
C ALA A 295 -20.01 15.26 -19.73
N ASP A 296 -20.27 15.12 -18.42
CA ASP A 296 -21.49 15.58 -17.75
C ASP A 296 -21.33 17.00 -17.15
N GLY A 297 -20.20 17.67 -17.41
CA GLY A 297 -19.92 19.02 -16.91
C GLY A 297 -19.44 19.06 -15.45
N ARG A 298 -19.11 17.92 -14.84
CA ARG A 298 -18.62 17.85 -13.46
C ARG A 298 -17.11 17.99 -13.42
N THR A 299 -16.60 18.70 -12.43
CA THR A 299 -15.16 18.74 -12.17
C THR A 299 -14.74 17.44 -11.51
N ILE A 300 -13.91 16.66 -12.20
CA ILE A 300 -13.25 15.46 -11.68
C ILE A 300 -11.76 15.73 -11.46
N THR A 301 -11.14 14.97 -10.57
CA THR A 301 -9.68 14.99 -10.42
C THR A 301 -9.12 13.66 -10.91
N THR A 302 -8.10 13.73 -11.77
CA THR A 302 -7.52 12.57 -12.45
C THR A 302 -6.00 12.57 -12.34
N PHE A 303 -5.41 11.40 -12.49
CA PHE A 303 -3.97 11.23 -12.68
C PHE A 303 -3.70 10.05 -13.62
N GLU A 304 -2.59 10.06 -14.34
CA GLU A 304 -2.28 9.05 -15.35
C GLU A 304 -1.88 7.71 -14.72
N ALA A 305 -0.99 7.75 -13.73
CA ALA A 305 -0.40 6.55 -13.15
C ALA A 305 0.04 6.75 -11.71
N ILE A 306 0.08 5.65 -10.95
CA ILE A 306 0.82 5.53 -9.69
C ILE A 306 2.22 5.04 -10.06
N VAL A 307 3.20 5.92 -9.96
CA VAL A 307 4.57 5.66 -10.44
C VAL A 307 5.34 4.81 -9.45
N LYS A 308 5.30 5.22 -8.16
CA LYS A 308 6.10 4.62 -7.09
C LYS A 308 5.58 5.06 -5.73
N ARG A 309 6.04 4.39 -4.68
CA ARG A 309 5.92 4.87 -3.31
C ARG A 309 7.27 5.40 -2.84
N VAL A 310 7.27 6.54 -2.18
CA VAL A 310 8.46 7.17 -1.59
C VAL A 310 8.39 7.09 -0.06
N GLY A 311 9.51 7.27 0.63
CA GLY A 311 9.57 7.13 2.09
C GLY A 311 10.12 5.77 2.56
N SER A 312 9.76 5.35 3.77
CA SER A 312 10.30 4.13 4.41
C SER A 312 9.45 2.87 4.19
N GLU A 313 8.42 2.97 3.36
CA GLU A 313 7.44 1.92 3.11
C GLU A 313 7.35 1.64 1.60
N LEU A 314 7.21 0.36 1.24
CA LEU A 314 6.95 -0.13 -0.13
C LEU A 314 5.56 -0.78 -0.20
N LYS A 315 5.07 -1.07 -1.42
CA LYS A 315 3.78 -1.75 -1.64
C LYS A 315 3.95 -2.93 -2.60
N HIS A 316 3.57 -4.13 -2.17
CA HIS A 316 3.55 -5.36 -2.99
C HIS A 316 2.51 -6.31 -2.40
N GLY A 317 1.24 -6.09 -2.74
CA GLY A 317 0.06 -6.74 -2.17
C GLY A 317 -0.32 -6.18 -0.81
N GLU A 318 0.70 -6.01 0.03
CA GLU A 318 0.64 -5.42 1.35
C GLU A 318 1.68 -4.29 1.50
N LYS A 319 1.57 -3.51 2.57
CA LYS A 319 2.55 -2.45 2.89
C LYS A 319 3.81 -3.08 3.49
N ILE A 320 5.00 -2.75 2.99
CA ILE A 320 6.24 -3.37 3.45
C ILE A 320 7.12 -2.32 4.09
N SER A 321 7.45 -2.48 5.38
CA SER A 321 8.43 -1.61 6.02
C SER A 321 9.84 -2.02 5.63
N ILE A 322 10.61 -1.10 5.02
CA ILE A 322 12.03 -1.32 4.74
C ILE A 322 12.80 -1.54 6.05
N TYR A 323 12.39 -0.87 7.13
CA TYR A 323 13.02 -1.04 8.44
C TYR A 323 12.83 -2.45 9.01
N ASP A 324 11.68 -3.09 8.80
CA ASP A 324 11.47 -4.46 9.29
C ASP A 324 12.39 -5.44 8.56
N ILE A 325 12.64 -5.20 7.27
CA ILE A 325 13.63 -5.94 6.48
C ILE A 325 15.05 -5.64 6.98
N GLU A 326 15.38 -4.37 7.22
CA GLU A 326 16.69 -3.97 7.80
C GLU A 326 16.91 -4.67 9.14
N ASN A 327 15.96 -4.58 10.06
CA ASN A 327 16.06 -5.23 11.37
C ASN A 327 16.20 -6.74 11.27
N ALA A 328 15.49 -7.38 10.34
CA ALA A 328 15.65 -8.80 10.08
C ALA A 328 17.08 -9.14 9.60
N VAL A 329 17.66 -8.31 8.74
CA VAL A 329 19.06 -8.47 8.29
C VAL A 329 20.05 -8.22 9.43
N PHE A 330 19.87 -7.13 10.19
CA PHE A 330 20.78 -6.70 11.26
C PHE A 330 20.79 -7.61 12.50
N LYS A 331 19.81 -8.51 12.64
CA LYS A 331 19.85 -9.58 13.64
C LYS A 331 20.98 -10.58 13.41
N HIS A 332 21.41 -10.75 12.16
CA HIS A 332 22.44 -11.73 11.78
C HIS A 332 23.71 -11.06 11.25
N ILE A 333 23.61 -9.89 10.62
CA ILE A 333 24.74 -9.16 10.02
C ILE A 333 24.96 -7.86 10.80
N GLY A 334 26.16 -7.65 11.34
CA GLY A 334 26.48 -6.49 12.18
C GLY A 334 26.66 -5.20 11.38
N GLU A 335 27.22 -5.27 10.17
CA GLU A 335 27.40 -4.13 9.28
C GLU A 335 26.87 -4.43 7.87
N ALA A 336 25.81 -3.73 7.47
CA ALA A 336 25.23 -3.86 6.14
C ALA A 336 24.56 -2.56 5.66
N GLU A 337 24.47 -2.40 4.35
CA GLU A 337 23.52 -1.51 3.69
C GLU A 337 22.45 -2.39 3.00
N VAL A 338 21.18 -2.14 3.31
CA VAL A 338 20.06 -2.90 2.75
C VAL A 338 19.33 -2.03 1.73
N ARG A 339 19.12 -2.56 0.54
CA ARG A 339 18.28 -1.95 -0.50
C ARG A 339 17.19 -2.91 -0.90
N VAL A 340 15.98 -2.40 -1.11
CA VAL A 340 14.84 -3.20 -1.54
C VAL A 340 14.32 -2.64 -2.85
N ALA A 341 14.15 -3.52 -3.84
CA ALA A 341 13.60 -3.21 -5.15
C ALA A 341 12.50 -4.21 -5.52
N VAL A 342 11.62 -3.83 -6.44
CA VAL A 342 10.66 -4.76 -7.06
C VAL A 342 11.07 -4.92 -8.52
N THR A 343 11.48 -6.12 -8.91
CA THR A 343 11.93 -6.46 -10.26
C THR A 343 11.02 -7.57 -10.80
N GLY A 344 10.22 -7.28 -11.83
CA GLY A 344 9.36 -8.30 -12.47
C GLY A 344 8.33 -8.93 -11.53
N ASN A 345 7.68 -8.14 -10.68
CA ASN A 345 6.74 -8.57 -9.64
C ASN A 345 7.36 -9.47 -8.54
N ARG A 346 8.69 -9.40 -8.38
CA ARG A 346 9.43 -10.06 -7.31
C ARG A 346 10.16 -9.03 -6.46
N LEU A 347 10.06 -9.15 -5.15
CA LEU A 347 10.82 -8.32 -4.23
C LEU A 347 12.26 -8.82 -4.13
N GLU A 348 13.21 -7.94 -4.38
CA GLU A 348 14.65 -8.18 -4.30
C GLU A 348 15.25 -7.34 -3.17
N VAL A 349 15.86 -8.01 -2.19
CA VAL A 349 16.62 -7.41 -1.09
C VAL A 349 18.10 -7.57 -1.39
N LEU A 350 18.77 -6.46 -1.62
CA LEU A 350 20.22 -6.39 -1.80
C LEU A 350 20.85 -6.02 -0.46
N VAL A 351 21.70 -6.91 0.06
CA VAL A 351 22.42 -6.70 1.32
C VAL A 351 23.90 -6.50 1.00
N PHE A 352 24.37 -5.27 1.05
CA PHE A 352 25.76 -4.91 0.86
C PHE A 352 26.47 -5.01 2.20
N THR A 353 27.47 -5.87 2.33
CA THR A 353 28.17 -6.07 3.61
C THR A 353 29.65 -6.38 3.38
N SER A 354 30.49 -5.93 4.31
CA SER A 354 31.90 -6.29 4.39
C SER A 354 32.11 -7.64 5.08
N GLU A 355 31.07 -8.21 5.71
CA GLU A 355 31.12 -9.52 6.34
C GLU A 355 31.07 -10.65 5.31
N SER A 356 31.76 -11.75 5.62
CA SER A 356 31.56 -13.00 4.89
C SER A 356 30.22 -13.60 5.31
N VAL A 357 29.35 -13.85 4.33
CA VAL A 357 28.05 -14.49 4.55
C VAL A 357 28.09 -15.87 3.92
N ASP A 358 28.16 -16.90 4.76
CA ASP A 358 28.08 -18.29 4.31
C ASP A 358 26.63 -18.73 4.04
N GLY A 359 26.46 -19.95 3.53
CA GLY A 359 25.14 -20.47 3.16
C GLY A 359 24.17 -20.62 4.34
N ALA A 360 24.67 -20.90 5.55
CA ALA A 360 23.84 -21.04 6.74
C ALA A 360 23.31 -19.68 7.21
N LYS A 361 24.21 -18.70 7.34
CA LYS A 361 23.88 -17.32 7.70
C LYS A 361 22.95 -16.66 6.66
N ALA A 362 23.19 -16.92 5.37
CA ALA A 362 22.30 -16.49 4.30
C ALA A 362 20.89 -17.08 4.42
N ALA A 363 20.77 -18.36 4.80
CA ALA A 363 19.48 -19.01 5.00
C ALA A 363 18.73 -18.46 6.23
N GLU A 364 19.43 -18.16 7.32
CA GLU A 364 18.84 -17.53 8.50
C GLU A 364 18.29 -16.13 8.20
N VAL A 365 19.08 -15.27 7.54
CA VAL A 365 18.63 -13.94 7.11
C VAL A 365 17.40 -14.05 6.21
N ARG A 366 17.38 -15.00 5.28
CA ARG A 366 16.20 -15.26 4.44
C ARG A 366 15.00 -15.61 5.29
N ALA A 367 15.10 -16.61 6.17
CA ALA A 367 14.01 -17.02 7.03
C ALA A 367 13.47 -15.86 7.89
N GLU A 368 14.36 -15.03 8.44
CA GLU A 368 14.00 -13.87 9.26
C GLU A 368 13.28 -12.80 8.44
N VAL A 369 13.79 -12.46 7.25
CA VAL A 369 13.17 -11.48 6.33
C VAL A 369 11.79 -11.97 5.88
N HIS A 370 11.64 -13.26 5.56
CA HIS A 370 10.34 -13.87 5.25
C HIS A 370 9.36 -13.85 6.42
N SER A 371 9.85 -13.89 7.66
CA SER A 371 9.03 -13.87 8.88
C SER A 371 8.68 -12.45 9.33
N ALA A 372 9.47 -11.45 8.94
CA ALA A 372 9.22 -10.04 9.25
C ALA A 372 7.89 -9.52 8.67
N ILE A 373 7.39 -10.16 7.60
CA ILE A 373 6.11 -9.83 6.96
C ILE A 373 5.26 -11.10 6.85
N PRO A 374 4.56 -11.50 7.93
CA PRO A 374 3.88 -12.80 8.02
C PRO A 374 2.90 -13.08 6.88
N GLU A 375 2.17 -12.07 6.43
CA GLU A 375 1.17 -12.16 5.35
C GLU A 375 1.84 -12.54 4.01
N ILE A 376 2.90 -11.80 3.63
CA ILE A 376 3.70 -12.10 2.42
C ILE A 376 4.36 -13.46 2.56
N GLY A 377 4.91 -13.78 3.73
CA GLY A 377 5.49 -15.10 4.01
C GLY A 377 4.48 -16.23 3.81
N ALA A 378 3.21 -16.06 4.21
CA ALA A 378 2.16 -17.04 4.01
C ALA A 378 1.79 -17.20 2.52
N MET A 379 1.68 -16.10 1.77
CA MET A 379 1.41 -16.15 0.33
C MET A 379 2.53 -16.85 -0.46
N ILE A 380 3.79 -16.61 -0.08
CA ILE A 380 4.95 -17.29 -0.69
C ILE A 380 4.90 -18.78 -0.41
N ARG A 381 4.67 -19.19 0.84
CA ARG A 381 4.53 -20.62 1.20
C ARG A 381 3.34 -21.29 0.51
N GLY A 382 2.27 -20.54 0.24
CA GLY A 382 1.11 -20.99 -0.52
C GLY A 382 1.36 -21.06 -2.04
N GLY A 383 2.49 -20.55 -2.54
CA GLY A 383 2.81 -20.51 -3.97
C GLY A 383 2.07 -19.41 -4.74
N LEU A 384 1.44 -18.46 -4.05
CA LEU A 384 0.76 -17.31 -4.67
C LEU A 384 1.76 -16.22 -5.05
N LEU A 385 2.78 -15.99 -4.20
CA LEU A 385 3.88 -15.08 -4.48
C LEU A 385 5.19 -15.82 -4.72
N GLU A 386 6.09 -15.22 -5.49
CA GLU A 386 7.46 -15.73 -5.63
C GLU A 386 8.29 -15.41 -4.38
N GLU A 387 9.28 -16.26 -4.08
CA GLU A 387 10.20 -16.02 -2.97
C GLU A 387 10.96 -14.70 -3.12
N MET A 388 11.07 -13.93 -2.03
CA MET A 388 11.90 -12.74 -2.00
C MET A 388 13.35 -13.11 -2.34
N LYS A 389 13.94 -12.44 -3.34
CA LYS A 389 15.33 -12.68 -3.70
C LYS A 389 16.22 -11.91 -2.75
N ILE A 390 17.01 -12.60 -1.93
CA ILE A 390 18.03 -11.96 -1.10
C ILE A 390 19.40 -12.21 -1.70
N ALA A 391 20.04 -11.14 -2.16
CA ALA A 391 21.39 -11.16 -2.72
C ALA A 391 22.35 -10.45 -1.78
N PHE A 392 23.39 -11.18 -1.35
CA PHE A 392 24.48 -10.62 -0.54
C PHE A 392 25.59 -10.14 -1.48
N ILE A 393 25.96 -8.87 -1.34
CA ILE A 393 26.98 -8.22 -2.16
C ILE A 393 28.13 -7.87 -1.24
N HIS A 394 29.28 -8.51 -1.45
CA HIS A 394 30.47 -8.16 -0.70
C HIS A 394 30.97 -6.79 -1.15
N SER A 395 31.05 -5.84 -0.22
CA SER A 395 31.49 -4.47 -0.48
C SER A 395 32.88 -4.26 0.09
N THR A 396 33.89 -4.24 -0.77
CA THR A 396 35.30 -4.03 -0.40
C THR A 396 35.72 -2.55 -0.42
N SER A 397 34.94 -1.64 -0.99
CA SER A 397 35.17 -0.19 -0.94
C SER A 397 33.91 0.64 -1.28
N GLU A 398 33.89 1.92 -0.90
CA GLU A 398 32.82 2.87 -1.28
C GLU A 398 32.73 3.14 -2.80
N THR A 399 33.77 2.78 -3.56
CA THR A 399 33.87 3.03 -5.01
C THR A 399 33.12 1.99 -5.85
N ASP A 400 32.93 0.77 -5.36
CA ASP A 400 32.19 -0.30 -6.05
C ASP A 400 30.66 -0.12 -6.00
N ALA A 401 30.16 0.61 -5.00
CA ALA A 401 28.73 0.90 -4.83
C ALA A 401 28.20 1.87 -5.91
N ALA A 402 29.04 2.80 -6.38
CA ALA A 402 28.69 3.79 -7.40
C ALA A 402 28.66 3.21 -8.82
N ALA A 403 29.55 2.25 -9.13
CA ALA A 403 29.58 1.57 -10.43
C ALA A 403 28.38 0.63 -10.64
N LYS A 404 27.81 0.08 -9.56
CA LYS A 404 26.62 -0.80 -9.61
C LYS A 404 25.29 -0.05 -9.59
N ASP A 405 25.29 1.22 -9.17
CA ASP A 405 24.11 2.12 -9.25
C ASP A 405 23.64 2.32 -10.71
N GLN A 406 24.55 2.24 -11.70
CA GLN A 406 24.19 2.29 -13.12
C GLN A 406 23.46 1.03 -13.61
N SER A 407 23.66 -0.13 -12.97
CA SER A 407 23.00 -1.38 -13.36
C SER A 407 21.55 -1.50 -12.88
N LEU A 408 21.12 -0.61 -11.98
CA LEU A 408 19.76 -0.52 -11.46
C LEU A 408 18.93 0.59 -12.14
N GLN A 409 19.40 1.18 -13.24
CA GLN A 409 18.73 2.27 -13.96
C GLN A 409 17.37 1.91 -14.58
N GLY A 410 16.92 0.66 -14.48
CA GLY A 410 15.55 0.22 -14.82
C GLY A 410 14.64 -0.09 -13.62
N ALA A 411 15.18 -0.02 -12.39
CA ALA A 411 14.44 -0.26 -11.16
C ALA A 411 14.14 1.09 -10.48
N VAL A 412 12.92 1.25 -9.95
CA VAL A 412 12.49 2.43 -9.21
C VAL A 412 13.41 2.65 -7.99
N PRO A 413 14.20 3.74 -7.90
CA PRO A 413 15.19 3.90 -6.82
C PRO A 413 14.65 4.75 -5.66
N ILE A 414 15.19 4.83 -4.44
CA ILE A 414 15.99 4.01 -3.47
C ILE A 414 16.00 4.91 -2.20
N LYS A 415 15.84 4.37 -0.98
CA LYS A 415 16.24 5.10 0.25
C LYS A 415 17.59 4.57 0.73
N ARG A 416 18.54 5.49 1.00
CA ARG A 416 19.86 5.20 1.56
C ARG A 416 19.86 5.51 3.05
N LYS A 417 20.26 4.58 3.91
CA LYS A 417 20.62 4.89 5.31
C LYS A 417 21.71 3.95 5.81
N LYS A 418 22.88 4.50 6.13
CA LYS A 418 23.94 3.79 6.86
C LYS A 418 23.61 3.86 8.36
N LEU A 419 23.60 2.72 9.05
CA LEU A 419 23.52 2.66 10.51
C LEU A 419 24.70 1.84 11.03
N TYR A 420 25.45 2.41 11.97
CA TYR A 420 26.55 1.74 12.66
C TYR A 420 26.04 1.18 13.98
N LEU A 421 26.17 -0.14 14.19
CA LEU A 421 26.03 -0.75 15.51
C LEU A 421 27.32 -0.47 16.30
N GLN A 422 27.26 0.42 17.30
CA GLN A 422 28.34 0.51 18.30
C GLN A 422 28.36 -0.79 19.11
N LYS A 423 29.45 -1.56 18.97
CA LYS A 423 29.75 -2.68 19.88
C LYS A 423 29.84 -2.14 21.31
N LYS A 424 29.01 -2.69 22.19
CA LYS A 424 29.16 -2.54 23.64
C LYS A 424 30.51 -3.14 24.02
N GLU A 425 31.45 -2.32 24.47
CA GLU A 425 32.69 -2.82 25.06
C GLU A 425 32.34 -3.66 26.29
N GLU A 426 32.70 -4.95 26.23
CA GLU A 426 32.62 -5.86 27.37
C GLU A 426 33.55 -5.35 28.47
N SER A 427 32.96 -5.06 29.62
CA SER A 427 33.66 -4.69 30.84
C SER A 427 34.43 -5.90 31.34
N GLY A 428 35.68 -6.02 30.88
CA GLY A 428 36.64 -7.02 31.33
C GLY A 428 37.04 -6.77 32.77
N ASN A 429 36.49 -7.61 33.64
CA ASN A 429 36.82 -7.81 35.03
C ASN A 429 38.35 -7.83 35.29
N ARG A 430 38.85 -6.98 36.20
CA ARG A 430 40.14 -7.17 36.88
C ARG A 430 39.96 -6.88 38.37
N GLU A 431 39.57 -7.92 39.10
CA GLU A 431 39.95 -8.08 40.50
C GLU A 431 41.35 -8.69 40.58
N GLY A 432 42.16 -8.21 41.52
CA GLY A 432 43.26 -8.97 42.11
C GLY A 432 44.64 -8.32 42.05
N SER A 433 44.97 -7.49 43.06
CA SER A 433 46.17 -7.67 43.90
C SER A 433 46.34 -6.49 44.86
N GLY A 434 45.85 -6.64 46.10
CA GLY A 434 46.27 -5.85 47.24
C GLY A 434 47.03 -6.76 48.21
N GLN A 435 48.36 -6.69 48.18
CA GLN A 435 49.22 -7.13 49.27
C GLN A 435 50.09 -5.93 49.66
N GLN A 436 50.24 -5.79 50.98
CA GLN A 436 50.95 -4.78 51.79
C GLN A 436 50.17 -3.51 52.12
#